data_AF-A0A962W0B9-F1
#
_entry.id   AF-A0A962W0B9-F1
#
_cell.length_a   1.000
_cell.length_b   1.000
_cell.length_c   1.000
_cell.angle_alpha   90.00
_cell.angle_beta   90.00
_cell.angle_gamma   90.00
#
_symmetry.space_group_name_H-M   'P 1'
#
loop_
_entity.id
_entity.type
_entity.pdbx_description
1 polymer ?
#
loop_
_entity_poly.entity_id
_entity_poly.type
_entity_poly.pdbx_seq_one_letter_code
_entity_poly.pdbx_strand_id
1 'polypeptide(L)'
;MARQRSHTGYWIRAFIVLTAVLGGCAQNAPYHTGVGAAGNCRGVPVSDVCSKAYYQEHDGYDLAFAEYSDRGNAFDDSYIADVLKRISDKARGEGVVLVVFVHGWKHNADEADPNLIDFKKALMAVHGILQKDFGASELGKRRLVGLYVGWRGANLTWPGIEQATFWDRKAVAGEVGKGGVTRLLLELDEFTGDRDENVMVVIGHSFGGAIVVSALNDILTERVIHRTRGKGYAPTLGDGVLVLNPAIEANQALTFVEAAIQADYRPEQHPLFVSLSSDADWATHIAFPAGQTVGLLATWRQTDLRRSYYYDREKPNEKKVLREQHLDTTTVGNFAPFLTHRLTASEVEGKTLFHVRTCDAFPEGCKPKGLTTLDGLPAIRKLPKNYPLFFFKTDDTVMTGHNDIFNQRVRSFVVTVIDDVVRRSLAKVHMKEAGVPTAAQMSILADPKALEQRMESILQQMPPDSGA
;
A
#
# COMPACT_ATOMS: atom_id res chain seq x y z
N MET A 1 19.89 -50.36 -68.35
CA MET A 1 20.92 -49.31 -68.16
C MET A 1 20.28 -48.10 -67.52
N ALA A 2 20.89 -47.60 -66.43
CA ALA A 2 20.86 -46.26 -65.80
C ALA A 2 19.66 -45.31 -66.07
N ARG A 3 19.06 -44.62 -65.09
CA ARG A 3 19.67 -43.81 -64.01
C ARG A 3 18.55 -43.38 -63.03
N GLN A 4 18.86 -43.35 -61.74
CA GLN A 4 18.08 -42.63 -60.71
C GLN A 4 18.08 -41.11 -60.96
N ARG A 5 16.96 -40.44 -60.69
CA ARG A 5 16.93 -39.22 -59.85
C ARG A 5 15.52 -38.88 -59.37
N SER A 6 15.49 -38.52 -58.09
CA SER A 6 14.44 -37.99 -57.21
C SER A 6 13.31 -37.17 -57.83
N HIS A 7 12.09 -37.34 -57.31
CA HIS A 7 11.31 -36.24 -56.71
C HIS A 7 10.06 -36.78 -55.99
N THR A 8 9.63 -36.01 -54.98
CA THR A 8 8.25 -35.85 -54.45
C THR A 8 7.62 -36.95 -53.61
N GLY A 9 7.25 -36.57 -52.38
CA GLY A 9 6.35 -37.33 -51.51
C GLY A 9 6.38 -36.85 -50.05
N TYR A 10 6.10 -35.56 -49.81
CA TYR A 10 5.82 -35.06 -48.46
C TYR A 10 4.56 -35.74 -47.93
N TRP A 11 4.72 -36.65 -46.98
CA TRP A 11 3.61 -37.19 -46.19
C TRP A 11 3.15 -36.11 -45.21
N ILE A 12 2.02 -35.48 -45.50
CA ILE A 12 1.26 -34.69 -44.53
C ILE A 12 0.67 -35.68 -43.52
N ARG A 13 1.28 -35.78 -42.35
CA ARG A 13 0.60 -36.29 -41.15
C ARG A 13 0.09 -35.09 -40.38
N ALA A 14 -1.20 -34.81 -40.52
CA ALA A 14 -1.92 -33.89 -39.65
C ALA A 14 -1.97 -34.52 -38.24
N PHE A 15 -1.08 -34.09 -37.36
CA PHE A 15 -1.22 -34.31 -35.92
C PHE A 15 -2.04 -33.14 -35.37
N ILE A 16 -3.36 -33.33 -35.24
CA ILE A 16 -4.16 -32.52 -34.33
C ILE A 16 -3.76 -32.98 -32.93
N VAL A 17 -2.86 -32.24 -32.30
CA VAL A 17 -2.62 -32.35 -30.86
C VAL A 17 -3.80 -31.64 -30.20
N LEU A 18 -4.81 -32.42 -29.84
CA LEU A 18 -5.85 -31.99 -28.90
C LEU A 18 -5.23 -32.07 -27.50
N THR A 19 -4.44 -31.06 -27.12
CA THR A 19 -4.01 -30.89 -25.74
C THR A 19 -5.21 -30.45 -24.92
N ALA A 20 -5.82 -31.41 -24.22
CA ALA A 20 -6.79 -31.13 -23.17
C ALA A 20 -6.10 -30.28 -22.09
N VAL A 21 -6.43 -28.99 -22.07
CA VAL A 21 -6.03 -28.04 -21.02
C VAL A 21 -6.84 -28.38 -19.77
N LEU A 22 -6.29 -29.25 -18.92
CA LEU A 22 -6.68 -29.34 -17.51
C LEU A 22 -5.66 -28.57 -16.68
N GLY A 23 -5.53 -27.28 -16.99
CA GLY A 23 -4.90 -26.30 -16.12
C GLY A 23 -6.01 -25.51 -15.46
N GLY A 24 -6.14 -25.60 -14.13
CA GLY A 24 -7.12 -24.83 -13.37
C GLY A 24 -6.97 -23.35 -13.70
N CYS A 25 -7.92 -22.82 -14.48
CA CYS A 25 -8.09 -21.39 -14.60
C CYS A 25 -8.40 -20.87 -13.20
N ALA A 26 -7.61 -19.93 -12.67
CA ALA A 26 -8.05 -19.18 -11.50
C ALA A 26 -9.39 -18.53 -11.92
N GLN A 27 -10.48 -19.01 -11.33
CA GLN A 27 -11.82 -18.61 -11.73
C GLN A 27 -11.94 -17.12 -11.46
N ASN A 28 -12.44 -16.34 -12.43
CA ASN A 28 -12.80 -14.94 -12.20
C ASN A 28 -14.11 -14.91 -11.42
N ALA A 29 -14.04 -15.34 -10.16
CA ALA A 29 -15.14 -15.49 -9.22
C ALA A 29 -14.66 -15.10 -7.82
N PRO A 30 -15.56 -14.66 -6.94
CA PRO A 30 -15.22 -14.39 -5.55
C PRO A 30 -14.91 -15.68 -4.79
N TYR A 31 -13.99 -15.60 -3.83
CA TYR A 31 -13.65 -16.69 -2.91
C TYR A 31 -14.65 -16.79 -1.75
N HIS A 32 -15.16 -15.65 -1.28
CA HIS A 32 -16.09 -15.59 -0.16
C HIS A 32 -17.50 -15.24 -0.63
N THR A 33 -18.39 -16.23 -0.57
CA THR A 33 -19.78 -16.13 -1.05
C THR A 33 -20.82 -16.46 0.02
N GLY A 34 -20.39 -16.93 1.19
CA GLY A 34 -21.25 -17.25 2.32
C GLY A 34 -21.57 -16.01 3.15
N VAL A 35 -22.79 -15.95 3.67
CA VAL A 35 -23.15 -14.96 4.69
C VAL A 35 -22.53 -15.38 6.03
N GLY A 36 -21.78 -14.49 6.66
CA GLY A 36 -21.28 -14.69 8.01
C GLY A 36 -22.35 -14.38 9.06
N ALA A 37 -22.82 -15.39 9.78
CA ALA A 37 -23.59 -15.19 11.01
C ALA A 37 -22.71 -14.53 12.10
N ALA A 38 -23.31 -13.90 13.10
CA ALA A 38 -22.57 -13.33 14.23
C ALA A 38 -21.74 -14.43 14.93
N GLY A 39 -20.45 -14.15 15.16
CA GLY A 39 -19.51 -15.09 15.76
C GLY A 39 -19.16 -16.33 14.92
N ASN A 40 -19.40 -16.32 13.60
CA ASN A 40 -19.17 -17.47 12.70
C ASN A 40 -17.75 -18.06 12.71
N CYS A 41 -16.75 -17.31 13.16
CA CYS A 41 -15.35 -17.75 13.22
C CYS A 41 -14.80 -17.85 14.66
N ARG A 42 -15.63 -17.63 15.69
CA ARG A 42 -15.20 -17.75 17.09
C ARG A 42 -15.07 -19.22 17.49
N GLY A 43 -13.94 -19.58 18.08
CA GLY A 43 -13.63 -20.96 18.49
C GLY A 43 -13.37 -21.97 17.36
N VAL A 44 -13.93 -21.80 16.16
CA VAL A 44 -13.75 -22.72 15.01
C VAL A 44 -13.37 -21.96 13.72
N PRO A 45 -12.18 -21.32 13.68
CA PRO A 45 -11.79 -20.38 12.62
C PRO A 45 -11.46 -21.04 11.26
N VAL A 46 -11.44 -22.38 11.19
CA VAL A 46 -11.12 -23.15 9.97
C VAL A 46 -12.32 -23.90 9.40
N SER A 47 -13.53 -23.64 9.92
CA SER A 47 -14.75 -24.28 9.39
C SER A 47 -15.11 -23.75 8.00
N ASP A 48 -15.76 -24.58 7.18
CA ASP A 48 -16.28 -24.19 5.86
C ASP A 48 -17.21 -22.97 5.90
N VAL A 49 -17.95 -22.80 7.00
CA VAL A 49 -18.84 -21.65 7.21
C VAL A 49 -18.02 -20.38 7.42
N CYS A 50 -16.95 -20.46 8.19
CA CYS A 50 -16.04 -19.33 8.40
C CYS A 50 -15.26 -18.99 7.12
N SER A 51 -14.60 -19.98 6.52
CA SER A 51 -13.70 -19.80 5.36
C SER A 51 -14.41 -19.31 4.11
N LYS A 52 -15.71 -19.58 3.94
CA LYS A 52 -16.50 -19.06 2.81
C LYS A 52 -17.18 -17.73 3.10
N ALA A 53 -17.15 -17.23 4.34
CA ALA A 53 -17.89 -16.03 4.71
C ALA A 53 -17.15 -14.76 4.29
N TYR A 54 -17.86 -13.83 3.64
CA TYR A 54 -17.31 -12.52 3.27
C TYR A 54 -17.15 -11.57 4.48
N TYR A 55 -17.74 -11.94 5.62
CA TYR A 55 -17.55 -11.28 6.91
C TYR A 55 -17.32 -12.35 7.99
N GLN A 56 -16.16 -12.31 8.62
CA GLN A 56 -15.67 -13.30 9.57
C GLN A 56 -15.47 -12.64 10.95
N GLU A 57 -16.22 -13.06 11.96
CA GLU A 57 -16.05 -12.57 13.34
C GLU A 57 -15.18 -13.55 14.14
N HIS A 58 -13.92 -13.20 14.37
CA HIS A 58 -12.99 -13.96 15.23
C HIS A 58 -13.09 -13.46 16.69
N ASP A 59 -12.29 -13.99 17.61
CA ASP A 59 -12.33 -13.54 19.01
C ASP A 59 -11.75 -12.13 19.18
N GLY A 60 -10.56 -11.86 18.61
CA GLY A 60 -9.87 -10.58 18.75
C GLY A 60 -10.16 -9.52 17.67
N TYR A 61 -10.59 -9.93 16.48
CA TYR A 61 -10.80 -9.05 15.34
C TYR A 61 -11.90 -9.56 14.43
N ASP A 62 -12.44 -8.70 13.57
CA ASP A 62 -13.24 -9.12 12.43
C ASP A 62 -12.40 -9.04 11.16
N LEU A 63 -12.69 -9.93 10.21
CA LEU A 63 -12.10 -9.92 8.87
C LEU A 63 -13.23 -9.85 7.84
N ALA A 64 -13.22 -8.82 7.02
CA ALA A 64 -14.17 -8.62 5.94
C ALA A 64 -13.44 -8.68 4.59
N PHE A 65 -14.18 -9.05 3.55
CA PHE A 65 -13.68 -9.15 2.18
C PHE A 65 -14.47 -8.23 1.26
N ALA A 66 -13.75 -7.47 0.44
CA ALA A 66 -14.31 -6.73 -0.67
C ALA A 66 -13.66 -7.23 -1.97
N GLU A 67 -14.35 -8.08 -2.71
CA GLU A 67 -13.79 -8.76 -3.87
C GLU A 67 -14.28 -8.15 -5.19
N TYR A 68 -13.33 -7.77 -6.05
CA TYR A 68 -13.56 -7.07 -7.31
C TYR A 68 -13.07 -7.88 -8.51
N SER A 69 -13.83 -7.76 -9.61
CA SER A 69 -13.44 -8.25 -10.92
C SER A 69 -12.29 -7.44 -11.52
N ASP A 70 -11.68 -7.96 -12.60
CA ASP A 70 -10.65 -7.28 -13.40
C ASP A 70 -11.06 -5.89 -13.95
N ARG A 71 -12.35 -5.54 -13.90
CA ARG A 71 -12.89 -4.26 -14.36
C ARG A 71 -13.21 -3.30 -13.22
N GLY A 72 -12.86 -3.65 -11.98
CA GLY A 72 -13.17 -2.84 -10.81
C GLY A 72 -14.64 -2.88 -10.39
N ASN A 73 -15.45 -3.78 -10.94
CA ASN A 73 -16.82 -4.02 -10.45
C ASN A 73 -16.77 -5.02 -9.30
N ALA A 74 -17.56 -4.79 -8.25
CA ALA A 74 -17.74 -5.78 -7.20
C ALA A 74 -18.29 -7.08 -7.81
N PHE A 75 -17.85 -8.23 -7.30
CA PHE A 75 -18.45 -9.50 -7.72
C PHE A 75 -19.90 -9.64 -7.26
N ASP A 76 -20.25 -9.03 -6.13
CA ASP A 76 -21.62 -8.93 -5.62
C ASP A 76 -21.79 -7.62 -4.84
N ASP A 77 -22.58 -6.69 -5.40
CA ASP A 77 -22.84 -5.38 -4.78
C ASP A 77 -23.57 -5.50 -3.44
N SER A 78 -24.39 -6.55 -3.25
CA SER A 78 -25.13 -6.77 -2.00
C SER A 78 -24.20 -7.22 -0.87
N TYR A 79 -23.16 -7.99 -1.19
CA TYR A 79 -22.15 -8.40 -0.21
C TYR A 79 -21.29 -7.20 0.22
N ILE A 80 -20.86 -6.37 -0.73
CA ILE A 80 -20.14 -5.13 -0.41
C ILE A 80 -21.01 -4.21 0.46
N ALA A 81 -22.29 -4.06 0.13
CA ALA A 81 -23.22 -3.26 0.93
C ALA A 81 -23.39 -3.82 2.36
N ASP A 82 -23.48 -5.14 2.56
CA ASP A 82 -23.56 -5.74 3.89
C ASP A 82 -22.25 -5.57 4.68
N VAL A 83 -21.09 -5.72 4.02
CA VAL A 83 -19.77 -5.43 4.63
C VAL A 83 -19.72 -3.99 5.13
N LEU A 84 -20.01 -3.03 4.26
CA LEU A 84 -20.03 -1.60 4.60
C LEU A 84 -20.99 -1.32 5.74
N LYS A 85 -22.20 -1.90 5.70
CA LYS A 85 -23.19 -1.76 6.76
C LYS A 85 -22.68 -2.28 8.10
N ARG A 86 -22.08 -3.47 8.15
CA ARG A 86 -21.57 -4.06 9.40
C ARG A 86 -20.42 -3.26 9.99
N ILE A 87 -19.51 -2.77 9.16
CA ILE A 87 -18.43 -1.88 9.61
C ILE A 87 -19.01 -0.56 10.11
N SER A 88 -19.97 0.02 9.40
CA SER A 88 -20.66 1.26 9.80
C SER A 88 -21.41 1.10 11.12
N ASP A 89 -22.10 -0.02 11.34
CA ASP A 89 -22.79 -0.30 12.59
C ASP A 89 -21.81 -0.36 13.78
N LYS A 90 -20.61 -0.92 13.59
CA LYS A 90 -19.52 -0.91 14.60
C LYS A 90 -18.94 0.48 14.80
N ALA A 91 -18.73 1.23 13.71
CA ALA A 91 -18.25 2.62 13.74
C ALA A 91 -19.23 3.57 14.46
N ARG A 92 -20.54 3.31 14.39
CA ARG A 92 -21.58 4.05 15.12
C ARG A 92 -21.76 3.59 16.57
N GLY A 93 -21.32 2.38 16.91
CA GLY A 93 -21.38 1.81 18.26
C GLY A 93 -20.23 2.27 19.14
N GLU A 94 -19.41 1.30 19.57
CA GLU A 94 -18.23 1.53 20.43
C GLU A 94 -17.02 2.09 19.67
N GLY A 95 -17.11 2.21 18.34
CA GLY A 95 -16.05 2.68 17.46
C GLY A 95 -15.27 1.54 16.81
N VAL A 96 -14.53 1.87 15.75
CA VAL A 96 -13.78 0.89 14.94
C VAL A 96 -12.32 1.30 14.74
N VAL A 97 -11.43 0.32 14.75
CA VAL A 97 -10.09 0.45 14.14
C VAL A 97 -10.11 -0.37 12.86
N LEU A 98 -10.26 0.31 11.73
CA LEU A 98 -10.37 -0.30 10.41
C LEU A 98 -9.00 -0.30 9.72
N VAL A 99 -8.52 -1.49 9.37
CA VAL A 99 -7.31 -1.68 8.56
C VAL A 99 -7.72 -2.25 7.21
N VAL A 100 -7.74 -1.40 6.18
CA VAL A 100 -8.00 -1.83 4.80
C VAL A 100 -6.69 -2.27 4.19
N PHE A 101 -6.65 -3.46 3.58
CA PHE A 101 -5.46 -3.98 2.93
C PHE A 101 -5.76 -4.42 1.50
N VAL A 102 -5.02 -3.87 0.53
CA VAL A 102 -5.12 -4.20 -0.90
C VAL A 102 -3.88 -4.99 -1.34
N HIS A 103 -4.10 -6.22 -1.78
CA HIS A 103 -3.01 -7.13 -2.11
C HIS A 103 -2.39 -6.90 -3.50
N GLY A 104 -1.20 -7.45 -3.70
CA GLY A 104 -0.46 -7.39 -4.96
C GLY A 104 -0.90 -8.44 -6.01
N TRP A 105 -0.29 -8.37 -7.19
CA TRP A 105 -0.68 -9.17 -8.35
C TRP A 105 -0.42 -10.68 -8.27
N LYS A 106 0.45 -11.18 -7.37
CA LYS A 106 0.68 -12.63 -7.21
C LYS A 106 -0.22 -13.26 -6.13
N HIS A 107 -1.20 -12.51 -5.63
CA HIS A 107 -2.05 -12.90 -4.52
C HIS A 107 -3.53 -12.82 -4.89
N ASN A 108 -4.36 -13.47 -4.08
CA ASN A 108 -5.81 -13.46 -4.19
C ASN A 108 -6.43 -13.58 -2.78
N ALA A 109 -7.76 -13.67 -2.71
CA ALA A 109 -8.50 -13.79 -1.46
C ALA A 109 -8.73 -15.25 -1.02
N ASP A 110 -8.02 -16.23 -1.55
CA ASP A 110 -8.10 -17.62 -1.05
C ASP A 110 -7.59 -17.68 0.40
N GLU A 111 -8.30 -18.40 1.25
CA GLU A 111 -7.96 -18.67 2.65
C GLU A 111 -6.57 -19.33 2.82
N ALA A 112 -6.08 -20.03 1.80
CA ALA A 112 -4.75 -20.60 1.74
C ALA A 112 -3.68 -19.67 1.14
N ASP A 113 -4.04 -18.47 0.64
CA ASP A 113 -3.07 -17.53 0.10
C ASP A 113 -2.13 -17.02 1.21
N PRO A 114 -0.79 -17.11 1.02
CA PRO A 114 0.17 -16.68 2.04
C PRO A 114 -0.02 -15.22 2.50
N ASN A 115 -0.46 -14.34 1.61
CA ASN A 115 -0.66 -12.93 1.89
C ASN A 115 -1.86 -12.71 2.80
N LEU A 116 -2.95 -13.46 2.59
CA LEU A 116 -4.11 -13.43 3.49
C LEU A 116 -3.76 -14.04 4.85
N ILE A 117 -3.01 -15.14 4.89
CA ILE A 117 -2.51 -15.75 6.12
C ILE A 117 -1.65 -14.75 6.92
N ASP A 118 -0.71 -14.08 6.27
CA ASP A 118 0.16 -13.11 6.95
C ASP A 118 -0.57 -11.82 7.34
N PHE A 119 -1.59 -11.40 6.57
CA PHE A 119 -2.49 -10.33 6.97
C PHE A 119 -3.26 -10.68 8.26
N LYS A 120 -3.79 -11.90 8.38
CA LYS A 120 -4.42 -12.38 9.63
C LYS A 120 -3.45 -12.35 10.80
N LYS A 121 -2.19 -12.77 10.61
CA LYS A 121 -1.14 -12.66 11.64
C LYS A 121 -0.85 -11.20 12.01
N ALA A 122 -0.83 -10.29 11.04
CA ALA A 122 -0.64 -8.86 11.29
C ALA A 122 -1.80 -8.27 12.11
N LEU A 123 -3.06 -8.61 11.80
CA LEU A 123 -4.22 -8.20 12.59
C LEU A 123 -4.15 -8.71 14.03
N MET A 124 -3.71 -9.96 14.24
CA MET A 124 -3.49 -10.48 15.60
C MET A 124 -2.41 -9.70 16.36
N ALA A 125 -1.31 -9.32 15.70
CA ALA A 125 -0.27 -8.49 16.31
C ALA A 125 -0.78 -7.10 16.67
N VAL A 126 -1.54 -6.45 15.77
CA VAL A 126 -2.20 -5.16 16.02
C VAL A 126 -3.16 -5.29 17.20
N HIS A 127 -4.01 -6.32 17.23
CA HIS A 127 -4.93 -6.57 18.33
C HIS A 127 -4.21 -6.68 19.67
N GLY A 128 -3.14 -7.48 19.74
CA GLY A 128 -2.36 -7.66 20.97
C GLY A 128 -1.74 -6.35 21.48
N ILE A 129 -1.21 -5.52 20.59
CA ILE A 129 -0.63 -4.22 20.93
C ILE A 129 -1.71 -3.24 21.38
N LEU A 130 -2.84 -3.17 20.66
CA LEU A 130 -3.95 -2.28 21.03
C LEU A 130 -4.58 -2.68 22.37
N GLN A 131 -4.75 -3.98 22.64
CA GLN A 131 -5.27 -4.46 23.91
C GLN A 131 -4.31 -4.14 25.07
N LYS A 132 -3.01 -4.32 24.86
CA LYS A 132 -2.01 -4.03 25.89
C LYS A 132 -1.91 -2.53 26.20
N ASP A 133 -1.90 -1.68 25.16
CA ASP A 133 -1.68 -0.24 25.33
C ASP A 133 -2.98 0.51 25.67
N PHE A 134 -4.14 0.00 25.25
CA PHE A 134 -5.41 0.72 25.34
C PHE A 134 -6.59 -0.12 25.86
N GLY A 135 -6.41 -1.39 26.22
CA GLY A 135 -7.50 -2.29 26.64
C GLY A 135 -8.32 -1.80 27.83
N ALA A 136 -7.71 -0.99 28.71
CA ALA A 136 -8.38 -0.36 29.87
C ALA A 136 -9.02 1.01 29.57
N SER A 137 -9.00 1.48 28.32
CA SER A 137 -9.54 2.77 27.90
C SER A 137 -10.75 2.62 26.97
N GLU A 138 -11.42 3.72 26.62
CA GLU A 138 -12.53 3.73 25.64
C GLU A 138 -12.11 3.16 24.27
N LEU A 139 -10.81 3.17 23.96
CA LEU A 139 -10.26 2.52 22.78
C LEU A 139 -10.29 0.98 22.81
N GLY A 140 -10.16 0.39 24.00
CA GLY A 140 -10.16 -1.07 24.18
C GLY A 140 -11.50 -1.71 23.81
N LYS A 141 -12.57 -0.89 23.76
CA LYS A 141 -13.91 -1.25 23.31
C LYS A 141 -14.03 -1.26 21.79
N ARG A 142 -13.15 -0.56 21.08
CA ARG A 142 -13.22 -0.47 19.61
C ARG A 142 -12.91 -1.82 19.00
N ARG A 143 -13.73 -2.21 18.03
CA ARG A 143 -13.48 -3.46 17.31
C ARG A 143 -12.39 -3.24 16.26
N LEU A 144 -11.35 -4.07 16.29
CA LEU A 144 -10.41 -4.17 15.17
C LEU A 144 -11.09 -4.90 14.01
N VAL A 145 -11.15 -4.25 12.85
CA VAL A 145 -11.67 -4.83 11.62
C VAL A 145 -10.59 -4.76 10.55
N GLY A 146 -10.18 -5.91 10.02
CA GLY A 146 -9.41 -5.99 8.78
C GLY A 146 -10.34 -6.07 7.59
N LEU A 147 -10.19 -5.20 6.60
CA LEU A 147 -10.89 -5.29 5.32
C LEU A 147 -9.88 -5.68 4.24
N TYR A 148 -9.96 -6.92 3.76
CA TYR A 148 -9.12 -7.41 2.67
C TYR A 148 -9.78 -7.13 1.32
N VAL A 149 -9.14 -6.28 0.51
CA VAL A 149 -9.61 -5.96 -0.84
C VAL A 149 -9.00 -6.95 -1.82
N GLY A 150 -9.84 -7.89 -2.24
CA GLY A 150 -9.51 -8.94 -3.18
C GLY A 150 -9.70 -8.50 -4.64
N TRP A 151 -8.75 -8.81 -5.50
CA TRP A 151 -8.89 -8.73 -6.95
C TRP A 151 -8.15 -9.91 -7.58
N ARG A 152 -8.36 -10.16 -8.88
CA ARG A 152 -7.74 -11.33 -9.50
C ARG A 152 -6.25 -11.10 -9.79
N GLY A 153 -5.41 -11.72 -8.96
CA GLY A 153 -3.98 -11.88 -9.24
C GLY A 153 -3.68 -12.77 -10.45
N ALA A 154 -2.43 -12.77 -10.90
CA ALA A 154 -1.93 -13.65 -11.95
C ALA A 154 -1.85 -15.11 -11.47
N ASN A 155 -2.34 -16.03 -12.31
CA ASN A 155 -2.10 -17.45 -12.14
C ASN A 155 -0.85 -17.84 -12.95
N LEU A 156 0.30 -17.90 -12.29
CA LEU A 156 1.59 -18.21 -12.92
C LEU A 156 1.79 -19.72 -12.97
N THR A 157 1.17 -20.38 -13.94
CA THR A 157 1.37 -21.83 -14.13
C THR A 157 2.63 -22.17 -14.93
N TRP A 158 3.27 -21.22 -15.62
CA TRP A 158 4.42 -21.48 -16.49
C TRP A 158 5.56 -20.44 -16.33
N PRO A 159 6.81 -20.90 -16.08
CA PRO A 159 7.99 -20.03 -16.09
C PRO A 159 8.16 -19.34 -17.45
N GLY A 160 8.39 -18.02 -17.44
CA GLY A 160 8.69 -17.24 -18.66
C GLY A 160 7.53 -16.46 -19.29
N ILE A 161 6.28 -16.67 -18.84
CA ILE A 161 5.11 -15.85 -19.25
C ILE A 161 4.84 -14.71 -18.25
N GLU A 162 5.64 -14.63 -17.18
CA GLU A 162 5.44 -13.69 -16.07
C GLU A 162 5.36 -12.23 -16.56
N GLN A 163 6.20 -11.87 -17.54
CA GLN A 163 6.25 -10.51 -18.07
C GLN A 163 5.05 -10.13 -18.95
N ALA A 164 4.39 -11.11 -19.60
CA ALA A 164 3.18 -10.83 -20.37
C ALA A 164 1.99 -10.56 -19.43
N THR A 165 1.86 -11.34 -18.35
CA THR A 165 0.81 -11.11 -17.34
C THR A 165 1.02 -9.78 -16.59
N PHE A 166 2.26 -9.33 -16.43
CA PHE A 166 2.58 -8.09 -15.72
C PHE A 166 1.90 -6.85 -16.34
N TRP A 167 1.88 -6.72 -17.68
CA TRP A 167 1.21 -5.61 -18.38
C TRP A 167 -0.29 -5.64 -18.23
N ASP A 168 -0.88 -6.81 -18.43
CA ASP A 168 -2.32 -7.00 -18.30
C ASP A 168 -2.77 -6.74 -16.86
N ARG A 169 -2.00 -7.19 -15.86
CA ARG A 169 -2.28 -6.95 -14.45
C ARG A 169 -2.08 -5.49 -14.05
N LYS A 170 -1.12 -4.78 -14.65
CA LYS A 170 -0.94 -3.33 -14.45
C LYS A 170 -2.13 -2.53 -14.95
N ALA A 171 -2.60 -2.81 -16.17
CA ALA A 171 -3.77 -2.15 -16.73
C ALA A 171 -5.02 -2.40 -15.86
N VAL A 172 -5.20 -3.65 -15.40
CA VAL A 172 -6.28 -4.02 -14.48
C VAL A 172 -6.17 -3.30 -13.14
N ALA A 173 -4.99 -3.21 -12.53
CA ALA A 173 -4.82 -2.48 -11.27
C ALA A 173 -5.22 -1.01 -11.39
N GLY A 174 -4.92 -0.37 -12.52
CA GLY A 174 -5.38 0.99 -12.81
C GLY A 174 -6.92 1.11 -12.92
N GLU A 175 -7.56 0.17 -13.62
CA GLU A 175 -9.03 0.14 -13.78
C GLU A 175 -9.74 -0.18 -12.46
N VAL A 176 -9.25 -1.15 -11.70
CA VAL A 176 -9.78 -1.52 -10.37
C VAL A 176 -9.68 -0.34 -9.40
N GLY A 177 -8.54 0.36 -9.41
CA GLY A 177 -8.33 1.57 -8.63
C GLY A 177 -9.34 2.66 -8.97
N LYS A 178 -9.48 3.02 -10.24
CA LYS A 178 -10.36 4.11 -10.70
C LYS A 178 -11.85 3.79 -10.63
N GLY A 179 -12.21 2.52 -10.47
CA GLY A 179 -13.59 2.04 -10.38
C GLY A 179 -14.06 1.84 -8.93
N GLY A 180 -14.39 0.59 -8.59
CA GLY A 180 -15.05 0.24 -7.33
C GLY A 180 -14.22 0.50 -6.08
N VAL A 181 -12.87 0.44 -6.15
CA VAL A 181 -12.04 0.67 -4.96
C VAL A 181 -12.06 2.13 -4.52
N THR A 182 -12.04 3.10 -5.43
CA THR A 182 -12.24 4.52 -5.07
C THR A 182 -13.57 4.71 -4.32
N ARG A 183 -14.66 4.14 -4.85
CA ARG A 183 -15.97 4.24 -4.21
C ARG A 183 -15.97 3.62 -2.81
N LEU A 184 -15.46 2.40 -2.68
CA LEU A 184 -15.33 1.72 -1.39
C LEU A 184 -14.58 2.59 -0.38
N LEU A 185 -13.40 3.11 -0.75
CA LEU A 185 -12.58 3.90 0.16
C LEU A 185 -13.27 5.21 0.58
N LEU A 186 -14.02 5.86 -0.32
CA LEU A 186 -14.78 7.07 0.00
C LEU A 186 -15.98 6.79 0.91
N GLU A 187 -16.71 5.70 0.69
CA GLU A 187 -17.84 5.31 1.56
C GLU A 187 -17.33 4.93 2.97
N LEU A 188 -16.18 4.25 3.07
CA LEU A 188 -15.52 3.98 4.35
C LEU A 188 -15.04 5.28 5.04
N ASP A 189 -14.41 6.21 4.30
CA ASP A 189 -13.95 7.52 4.80
C ASP A 189 -15.12 8.34 5.36
N GLU A 190 -16.28 8.32 4.69
CA GLU A 190 -17.48 9.04 5.11
C GLU A 190 -17.92 8.62 6.53
N PHE A 191 -18.25 7.35 6.75
CA PHE A 191 -18.81 6.94 8.04
C PHE A 191 -17.75 6.74 9.14
N THR A 192 -16.47 6.55 8.78
CA THR A 192 -15.39 6.54 9.78
C THR A 192 -15.04 7.96 10.20
N GLY A 193 -15.12 8.95 9.30
CA GLY A 193 -14.85 10.36 9.60
C GLY A 193 -15.87 11.04 10.52
N ASP A 194 -17.07 10.46 10.71
CA ASP A 194 -18.15 11.05 11.52
C ASP A 194 -17.82 11.19 13.01
N ARG A 195 -16.91 10.35 13.53
CA ARG A 195 -16.62 10.26 14.97
C ARG A 195 -15.13 10.12 15.20
N ASP A 196 -14.58 10.93 16.11
CA ASP A 196 -13.17 10.89 16.48
C ASP A 196 -12.75 9.55 17.11
N GLU A 197 -13.70 8.73 17.56
CA GLU A 197 -13.43 7.37 18.03
C GLU A 197 -13.09 6.40 16.91
N ASN A 198 -13.43 6.68 15.66
CA ASN A 198 -13.09 5.78 14.57
C ASN A 198 -11.69 6.07 14.06
N VAL A 199 -11.05 5.00 13.58
CA VAL A 199 -9.75 5.06 12.91
C VAL A 199 -9.82 4.25 11.64
N MET A 200 -9.34 4.80 10.54
CA MET A 200 -9.18 4.08 9.27
C MET A 200 -7.75 4.22 8.72
N VAL A 201 -7.09 3.09 8.48
CA VAL A 201 -5.79 3.03 7.80
C VAL A 201 -5.91 2.17 6.55
N VAL A 202 -5.47 2.71 5.41
CA VAL A 202 -5.44 2.02 4.11
C VAL A 202 -4.02 1.58 3.79
N ILE A 203 -3.82 0.31 3.49
CA ILE A 203 -2.54 -0.30 3.19
C ILE A 203 -2.58 -0.95 1.81
N GLY A 204 -1.63 -0.62 0.93
CA GLY A 204 -1.53 -1.23 -0.40
C GLY A 204 -0.14 -1.79 -0.67
N HIS A 205 -0.03 -3.05 -1.09
CA HIS A 205 1.25 -3.67 -1.45
C HIS A 205 1.40 -3.82 -2.97
N SER A 206 2.58 -3.54 -3.53
CA SER A 206 2.87 -3.84 -4.95
C SER A 206 1.82 -3.19 -5.88
N PHE A 207 1.12 -3.97 -6.69
CA PHE A 207 -0.03 -3.52 -7.50
C PHE A 207 -1.25 -3.11 -6.66
N GLY A 208 -1.44 -3.65 -5.46
CA GLY A 208 -2.40 -3.10 -4.50
C GLY A 208 -2.03 -1.68 -4.07
N GLY A 209 -0.73 -1.38 -3.94
CA GLY A 209 -0.23 -0.02 -3.79
C GLY A 209 -0.55 0.85 -5.01
N ALA A 210 -0.48 0.28 -6.22
CA ALA A 210 -0.87 0.97 -7.45
C ALA A 210 -2.38 1.28 -7.49
N ILE A 211 -3.22 0.33 -7.06
CA ILE A 211 -4.67 0.51 -6.91
C ILE A 211 -4.95 1.67 -5.95
N VAL A 212 -4.33 1.68 -4.77
CA VAL A 212 -4.50 2.74 -3.76
C VAL A 212 -4.04 4.10 -4.29
N VAL A 213 -2.86 4.20 -4.90
CA VAL A 213 -2.36 5.48 -5.45
C VAL A 213 -3.27 5.98 -6.58
N SER A 214 -3.71 5.09 -7.46
CA SER A 214 -4.63 5.45 -8.57
C SER A 214 -5.99 5.90 -8.06
N ALA A 215 -6.51 5.23 -7.02
CA ALA A 215 -7.81 5.55 -6.43
C ALA A 215 -7.81 6.91 -5.73
N LEU A 216 -6.65 7.33 -5.19
CA LEU A 216 -6.53 8.50 -4.32
C LEU A 216 -5.86 9.71 -4.97
N ASN A 217 -5.30 9.61 -6.18
CA ASN A 217 -4.57 10.71 -6.80
C ASN A 217 -5.39 12.00 -6.87
N ASP A 218 -6.58 11.94 -7.48
CA ASP A 218 -7.42 13.13 -7.67
C ASP A 218 -7.94 13.65 -6.33
N ILE A 219 -8.25 12.75 -5.39
CA ILE A 219 -8.71 13.08 -4.03
C ILE A 219 -7.62 13.84 -3.26
N LEU A 220 -6.39 13.32 -3.24
CA LEU A 220 -5.27 13.95 -2.54
C LEU A 220 -4.87 15.27 -3.21
N THR A 221 -4.87 15.32 -4.55
CA THR A 221 -4.65 16.56 -5.31
C THR A 221 -5.65 17.63 -4.89
N GLU A 222 -6.95 17.32 -4.88
CA GLU A 222 -8.01 18.25 -4.50
C GLU A 222 -7.80 18.77 -3.07
N ARG A 223 -7.62 17.86 -2.10
CA ARG A 223 -7.50 18.20 -0.68
C ARG A 223 -6.30 19.10 -0.41
N VAL A 224 -5.18 18.82 -1.08
CA VAL A 224 -3.96 19.61 -0.97
C VAL A 224 -4.09 20.97 -1.65
N ILE A 225 -4.81 21.09 -2.78
CA ILE A 225 -5.08 22.37 -3.42
C ILE A 225 -5.99 23.23 -2.52
N HIS A 226 -7.07 22.64 -2.01
CA HIS A 226 -8.07 23.36 -1.22
C HIS A 226 -7.54 23.87 0.12
N ARG A 227 -6.48 23.26 0.68
CA ARG A 227 -5.81 23.77 1.91
C ARG A 227 -5.36 25.23 1.79
N THR A 228 -4.95 25.64 0.59
CA THR A 228 -4.39 26.97 0.31
C THR A 228 -5.46 28.07 0.32
N ARG A 229 -6.75 27.69 0.30
CA ARG A 229 -7.89 28.61 0.21
C ARG A 229 -8.54 29.00 1.55
N GLY A 230 -7.93 28.67 2.70
CA GLY A 230 -8.43 29.28 3.95
C GLY A 230 -8.00 28.70 5.29
N LYS A 231 -7.28 27.57 5.37
CA LYS A 231 -6.87 27.00 6.69
C LYS A 231 -5.46 26.40 6.74
N GLY A 232 -4.77 26.21 5.61
CA GLY A 232 -3.42 25.64 5.59
C GLY A 232 -3.34 24.16 6.02
N TYR A 233 -4.49 23.49 6.18
CA TYR A 233 -4.63 22.08 6.55
C TYR A 233 -5.34 21.33 5.42
N ALA A 234 -4.78 20.19 5.04
CA ALA A 234 -5.33 19.27 4.06
C ALA A 234 -5.99 18.08 4.79
N PRO A 235 -7.28 17.79 4.56
CA PRO A 235 -7.95 16.63 5.14
C PRO A 235 -7.30 15.30 4.76
N THR A 236 -7.19 14.36 5.70
CA THR A 236 -6.72 12.97 5.47
C THR A 236 -7.86 12.09 4.99
N LEU A 237 -7.58 11.13 4.10
CA LEU A 237 -8.53 10.05 3.80
C LEU A 237 -8.35 8.97 4.87
N GLY A 238 -9.41 8.68 5.60
CA GLY A 238 -9.31 8.08 6.92
C GLY A 238 -8.32 8.86 7.76
N ASP A 239 -7.41 8.14 8.38
CA ASP A 239 -6.39 8.69 9.26
C ASP A 239 -4.96 8.33 8.83
N GLY A 240 -4.80 7.46 7.83
CA GLY A 240 -3.51 7.10 7.26
C GLY A 240 -3.60 6.27 5.98
N VAL A 241 -2.73 6.58 5.02
CA VAL A 241 -2.54 5.79 3.80
C VAL A 241 -1.08 5.34 3.74
N LEU A 242 -0.85 4.04 3.64
CA LEU A 242 0.46 3.42 3.60
C LEU A 242 0.59 2.51 2.37
N VAL A 243 1.58 2.74 1.52
CA VAL A 243 1.89 1.82 0.43
C VAL A 243 3.27 1.18 0.59
N LEU A 244 3.34 -0.13 0.37
CA LEU A 244 4.53 -0.96 0.56
C LEU A 244 5.01 -1.46 -0.80
N ASN A 245 6.25 -1.11 -1.17
CA ASN A 245 6.83 -1.40 -2.49
C ASN A 245 5.83 -1.12 -3.65
N PRO A 246 5.20 0.07 -3.72
CA PRO A 246 4.18 0.36 -4.72
C PRO A 246 4.74 0.19 -6.15
N ALA A 247 4.12 -0.69 -6.92
CA ALA A 247 4.49 -0.99 -8.30
C ALA A 247 3.73 -0.09 -9.28
N ILE A 248 3.89 1.23 -9.11
CA ILE A 248 3.25 2.26 -9.93
C ILE A 248 4.23 3.37 -10.25
N GLU A 249 4.09 3.95 -11.45
CA GLU A 249 4.91 5.05 -11.96
C GLU A 249 4.89 6.26 -11.02
N ALA A 250 6.03 6.92 -10.90
CA ALA A 250 6.15 8.20 -10.20
C ALA A 250 5.21 9.27 -10.76
N ASN A 251 4.92 9.19 -12.06
CA ASN A 251 3.95 10.08 -12.72
C ASN A 251 2.55 10.01 -12.07
N GLN A 252 2.15 8.85 -11.54
CA GLN A 252 0.85 8.66 -10.89
C GLN A 252 0.77 9.28 -9.50
N ALA A 253 1.87 9.79 -8.95
CA ALA A 253 1.88 10.57 -7.72
C ALA A 253 2.27 12.04 -7.94
N LEU A 254 2.72 12.38 -9.15
CA LEU A 254 3.32 13.67 -9.47
C LEU A 254 2.38 14.82 -9.09
N THR A 255 1.12 14.77 -9.52
CA THR A 255 0.17 15.87 -9.33
C THR A 255 -0.03 16.25 -7.87
N PHE A 256 -0.28 15.28 -6.98
CA PHE A 256 -0.50 15.59 -5.56
C PHE A 256 0.80 15.97 -4.84
N VAL A 257 1.96 15.44 -5.26
CA VAL A 257 3.26 15.89 -4.75
C VAL A 257 3.55 17.34 -5.16
N GLU A 258 3.34 17.67 -6.44
CA GLU A 258 3.53 19.03 -6.97
C GLU A 258 2.62 20.04 -6.27
N ALA A 259 1.38 19.67 -5.96
CA ALA A 259 0.48 20.49 -5.15
C ALA A 259 0.97 20.62 -3.69
N ALA A 260 1.52 19.55 -3.12
CA ALA A 260 1.89 19.51 -1.71
C ALA A 260 3.10 20.40 -1.38
N ILE A 261 4.05 20.50 -2.29
CA ILE A 261 5.28 21.28 -2.06
C ILE A 261 5.09 22.81 -2.14
N GLN A 262 3.93 23.32 -2.56
CA GLN A 262 3.74 24.74 -2.85
C GLN A 262 3.75 25.66 -1.62
N ALA A 263 3.37 25.16 -0.44
CA ALA A 263 3.24 25.98 0.77
C ALA A 263 3.45 25.17 2.06
N ASP A 264 3.81 25.86 3.14
CA ASP A 264 3.87 25.28 4.49
C ASP A 264 2.50 24.76 4.93
N TYR A 265 2.51 23.76 5.80
CA TYR A 265 1.33 23.18 6.41
C TYR A 265 1.23 23.61 7.87
N ARG A 266 0.01 23.51 8.40
CA ARG A 266 -0.24 23.67 9.83
C ARG A 266 0.53 22.65 10.68
N PRO A 267 0.97 22.99 11.90
CA PRO A 267 1.60 22.03 12.83
C PRO A 267 0.73 20.80 13.13
N GLU A 268 -0.59 20.96 13.09
CA GLU A 268 -1.58 19.91 13.26
C GLU A 268 -1.69 18.94 12.06
N GLN A 269 -0.99 19.22 10.94
CA GLN A 269 -1.15 18.46 9.71
C GLN A 269 -0.78 16.99 9.93
N HIS A 270 -1.75 16.13 9.65
CA HIS A 270 -1.56 14.69 9.72
C HIS A 270 -0.93 14.17 8.41
N PRO A 271 -0.20 13.04 8.46
CA PRO A 271 0.31 12.39 7.26
C PRO A 271 -0.84 12.08 6.29
N LEU A 272 -0.72 12.54 5.06
CA LEU A 272 -1.69 12.25 3.98
C LEU A 272 -1.34 10.97 3.24
N PHE A 273 -0.04 10.65 3.16
CA PHE A 273 0.45 9.53 2.38
C PHE A 273 1.82 9.09 2.89
N VAL A 274 1.98 7.78 3.07
CA VAL A 274 3.23 7.14 3.45
C VAL A 274 3.56 6.07 2.42
N SER A 275 4.79 6.08 1.89
CA SER A 275 5.31 5.05 1.00
C SER A 275 6.57 4.48 1.61
N LEU A 276 6.63 3.16 1.81
CA LEU A 276 7.83 2.45 2.23
C LEU A 276 8.33 1.60 1.05
N SER A 277 9.58 1.76 0.64
CA SER A 277 10.15 1.03 -0.50
C SER A 277 11.59 0.60 -0.25
N SER A 278 11.96 -0.61 -0.64
CA SER A 278 13.31 -1.17 -0.39
C SER A 278 14.26 -0.97 -1.57
N ASP A 279 15.55 -0.81 -1.28
CA ASP A 279 16.65 -0.96 -2.23
C ASP A 279 16.81 -2.41 -2.69
N ALA A 280 16.43 -3.39 -1.86
CA ALA A 280 16.53 -4.81 -2.16
C ALA A 280 15.35 -5.33 -3.02
N ASP A 281 14.37 -4.47 -3.33
CA ASP A 281 13.24 -4.85 -4.17
C ASP A 281 13.62 -4.87 -5.66
N TRP A 282 14.12 -6.02 -6.11
CA TRP A 282 14.47 -6.23 -7.52
C TRP A 282 13.29 -5.97 -8.47
N ALA A 283 12.05 -6.24 -8.04
CA ALA A 283 10.88 -6.15 -8.92
C ALA A 283 10.60 -4.70 -9.30
N THR A 284 10.66 -3.77 -8.35
CA THR A 284 10.43 -2.34 -8.64
C THR A 284 11.66 -1.63 -9.21
N HIS A 285 12.88 -2.15 -9.01
CA HIS A 285 14.12 -1.56 -9.52
C HIS A 285 14.54 -2.02 -10.91
N ILE A 286 14.12 -3.23 -11.32
CA ILE A 286 14.62 -3.88 -12.53
C ILE A 286 13.46 -4.40 -13.38
N ALA A 287 12.57 -5.22 -12.83
CA ALA A 287 11.49 -5.83 -13.60
C ALA A 287 10.50 -4.78 -14.13
N PHE A 288 10.02 -3.91 -13.24
CA PHE A 288 9.09 -2.85 -13.58
C PHE A 288 9.69 -1.90 -14.62
N PRO A 289 10.89 -1.31 -14.43
CA PRO A 289 11.46 -0.40 -15.43
C PRO A 289 11.81 -1.05 -16.77
N ALA A 290 12.38 -2.25 -16.76
CA ALA A 290 12.69 -2.99 -17.99
C ALA A 290 11.41 -3.26 -18.77
N GLY A 291 10.37 -3.68 -18.06
CA GLY A 291 9.05 -3.81 -18.60
C GLY A 291 8.52 -2.51 -19.23
N GLN A 292 8.48 -1.41 -18.48
CA GLN A 292 7.98 -0.11 -18.99
C GLN A 292 8.73 0.28 -20.27
N THR A 293 10.05 0.10 -20.26
CA THR A 293 10.90 0.45 -21.41
C THR A 293 10.55 -0.36 -22.67
N VAL A 294 10.23 -1.65 -22.54
CA VAL A 294 9.78 -2.48 -23.68
C VAL A 294 8.42 -2.03 -24.22
N GLY A 295 7.46 -1.70 -23.35
CA GLY A 295 6.17 -1.13 -23.76
C GLY A 295 6.29 0.25 -24.42
N LEU A 296 7.25 1.06 -23.96
CA LEU A 296 7.50 2.43 -24.42
C LEU A 296 8.20 2.50 -25.80
N LEU A 297 8.97 1.47 -26.19
CA LEU A 297 9.64 1.41 -27.50
C LEU A 297 8.65 1.36 -28.70
N ALA A 298 7.37 1.07 -28.46
CA ALA A 298 6.38 0.92 -29.52
C ALA A 298 5.60 2.20 -29.89
N THR A 299 5.53 3.25 -29.03
CA THR A 299 4.52 4.32 -29.24
C THR A 299 4.86 5.77 -28.84
N TRP A 300 6.01 6.13 -28.26
CA TRP A 300 6.17 7.47 -27.65
C TRP A 300 7.25 8.39 -28.23
N ARG A 301 6.94 9.71 -28.29
CA ARG A 301 7.89 10.83 -28.47
C ARG A 301 8.16 11.45 -27.09
N GLN A 302 9.41 11.66 -26.73
CA GLN A 302 9.82 12.19 -25.43
C GLN A 302 9.52 13.69 -25.30
N THR A 303 8.99 14.11 -24.15
CA THR A 303 8.93 15.53 -23.74
C THR A 303 9.80 15.78 -22.53
N ASP A 304 10.62 16.83 -22.61
CA ASP A 304 11.36 17.37 -21.48
C ASP A 304 10.45 18.31 -20.67
N LEU A 305 10.05 17.89 -19.47
CA LEU A 305 9.33 18.70 -18.52
C LEU A 305 10.32 19.59 -17.75
N ARG A 306 10.27 20.90 -18.00
CA ARG A 306 11.09 21.88 -17.27
C ARG A 306 10.31 22.38 -16.05
N ARG A 307 10.74 21.99 -14.84
CA ARG A 307 10.12 22.42 -13.58
C ARG A 307 11.06 23.33 -12.77
N SER A 308 10.49 24.36 -12.15
CA SER A 308 11.22 25.35 -11.33
C SER A 308 11.13 25.10 -9.82
N TYR A 309 10.50 24.02 -9.38
CA TYR A 309 10.40 23.65 -7.95
C TYR A 309 11.03 22.29 -7.65
N TYR A 310 11.50 21.58 -8.68
CA TYR A 310 12.30 20.34 -8.57
C TYR A 310 13.79 20.61 -8.29
N TYR A 311 14.10 21.81 -7.82
CA TYR A 311 15.41 22.09 -7.27
C TYR A 311 15.51 21.46 -5.89
N ASP A 312 16.72 21.10 -5.54
CA ASP A 312 17.17 21.42 -4.20
C ASP A 312 16.83 22.89 -3.93
N ARG A 313 15.93 23.20 -2.99
CA ARG A 313 15.49 24.59 -2.70
C ARG A 313 16.67 25.51 -2.29
N GLU A 314 17.90 25.02 -2.28
CA GLU A 314 19.15 25.81 -2.30
C GLU A 314 19.41 26.59 -3.61
N LYS A 315 18.86 26.17 -4.75
CA LYS A 315 19.08 26.82 -6.07
C LYS A 315 17.78 27.05 -6.87
N PRO A 316 16.89 27.94 -6.38
CA PRO A 316 15.55 28.16 -6.96
C PRO A 316 15.49 28.72 -8.39
N ASN A 317 16.65 28.99 -9.03
CA ASN A 317 16.73 29.62 -10.36
C ASN A 317 17.28 28.68 -11.47
N GLU A 318 17.70 27.44 -11.19
CA GLU A 318 18.46 26.59 -12.13
C GLU A 318 17.68 25.38 -12.70
N LYS A 319 16.75 25.54 -13.67
CA LYS A 319 15.75 24.51 -14.15
C LYS A 319 16.31 23.08 -14.26
N LYS A 320 15.80 22.14 -13.46
CA LYS A 320 16.04 20.71 -13.61
C LYS A 320 15.04 20.16 -14.61
N VAL A 321 15.57 19.41 -15.57
CA VAL A 321 14.78 18.75 -16.60
C VAL A 321 14.36 17.39 -16.05
N LEU A 322 13.05 17.19 -15.91
CA LEU A 322 12.47 15.88 -15.75
C LEU A 322 12.09 15.36 -17.13
N ARG A 323 12.33 14.08 -17.41
CA ARG A 323 11.82 13.45 -18.63
C ARG A 323 10.59 12.63 -18.25
N GLU A 324 9.52 12.74 -19.06
CA GLU A 324 8.32 11.91 -18.88
C GLU A 324 8.67 10.43 -18.81
N GLN A 325 9.59 9.97 -19.65
CA GLN A 325 10.10 8.60 -19.60
C GLN A 325 10.58 8.19 -18.21
N HIS A 326 11.27 9.05 -17.44
CA HIS A 326 11.74 8.66 -16.11
C HIS A 326 10.60 8.58 -15.10
N LEU A 327 9.63 9.50 -15.21
CA LEU A 327 8.42 9.48 -14.39
C LEU A 327 7.59 8.21 -14.66
N ASP A 328 7.57 7.75 -15.90
CA ASP A 328 6.80 6.57 -16.32
C ASP A 328 7.57 5.24 -16.16
N THR A 329 8.90 5.27 -16.06
CA THR A 329 9.73 4.06 -15.91
C THR A 329 10.23 3.83 -14.49
N THR A 330 10.15 4.83 -13.61
CA THR A 330 10.55 4.72 -12.20
C THR A 330 9.30 4.59 -11.34
N THR A 331 9.30 3.66 -10.40
CA THR A 331 8.18 3.56 -9.46
C THR A 331 8.17 4.75 -8.49
N VAL A 332 6.99 5.08 -7.97
CA VAL A 332 6.79 6.18 -7.02
C VAL A 332 7.73 6.11 -5.80
N GLY A 333 7.96 4.90 -5.27
CA GLY A 333 8.85 4.69 -4.13
C GLY A 333 10.35 4.69 -4.45
N ASN A 334 10.71 4.68 -5.73
CA ASN A 334 12.10 4.69 -6.21
C ASN A 334 12.50 6.02 -6.86
N PHE A 335 11.54 6.92 -7.07
CA PHE A 335 11.80 8.22 -7.67
C PHE A 335 12.45 9.16 -6.66
N ALA A 336 13.78 9.31 -6.77
CA ALA A 336 14.60 10.06 -5.81
C ALA A 336 13.98 11.39 -5.36
N PRO A 337 13.48 12.26 -6.25
CA PRO A 337 12.87 13.51 -5.83
C PRO A 337 11.73 13.39 -4.81
N PHE A 338 10.99 12.28 -4.79
CA PHE A 338 9.94 12.08 -3.79
C PHE A 338 10.48 11.67 -2.42
N LEU A 339 11.68 11.09 -2.35
CA LEU A 339 12.24 10.54 -1.11
C LEU A 339 12.36 11.61 -0.03
N THR A 340 11.91 11.25 1.17
CA THR A 340 11.89 12.14 2.34
C THR A 340 12.74 11.60 3.48
N HIS A 341 12.80 10.27 3.63
CA HIS A 341 13.47 9.61 4.73
C HIS A 341 14.19 8.36 4.25
N ARG A 342 15.29 8.04 4.95
CA ARG A 342 15.99 6.76 4.92
C ARG A 342 15.71 6.03 6.24
N LEU A 343 15.24 4.79 6.14
CA LEU A 343 15.04 3.87 7.26
C LEU A 343 15.98 2.68 7.09
N THR A 344 16.83 2.39 8.06
CA THR A 344 17.68 1.20 8.10
C THR A 344 17.64 0.57 9.48
N ALA A 345 18.15 -0.64 9.62
CA ALA A 345 18.28 -1.31 10.91
C ALA A 345 19.69 -1.90 11.10
N SER A 346 20.06 -2.07 12.36
CA SER A 346 21.31 -2.72 12.78
C SER A 346 21.05 -3.64 13.97
N GLU A 347 21.86 -4.68 14.12
CA GLU A 347 21.83 -5.54 15.31
C GLU A 347 22.90 -5.11 16.31
N VAL A 348 22.50 -4.84 17.55
CA VAL A 348 23.39 -4.51 18.67
C VAL A 348 22.98 -5.35 19.87
N GLU A 349 23.89 -6.19 20.37
CA GLU A 349 23.64 -7.07 21.52
C GLU A 349 22.37 -7.95 21.38
N GLY A 350 22.10 -8.42 20.15
CA GLY A 350 20.93 -9.24 19.85
C GLY A 350 19.60 -8.47 19.83
N LYS A 351 19.66 -7.13 19.79
CA LYS A 351 18.50 -6.26 19.61
C LYS A 351 18.61 -5.51 18.28
N THR A 352 17.52 -5.50 17.53
CA THR A 352 17.38 -4.62 16.36
C THR A 352 17.22 -3.18 16.82
N LEU A 353 18.09 -2.30 16.34
CA LEU A 353 17.97 -0.85 16.45
C LEU A 353 17.62 -0.25 15.10
N PHE A 354 16.64 0.64 15.07
CA PHE A 354 16.24 1.34 13.84
C PHE A 354 16.97 2.68 13.73
N HIS A 355 17.23 3.09 12.49
CA HIS A 355 17.85 4.38 12.17
C HIS A 355 16.99 5.08 11.11
N VAL A 356 16.38 6.19 11.49
CA VAL A 356 15.57 7.04 10.61
C VAL A 356 16.32 8.37 10.42
N ARG A 357 16.58 8.71 9.16
CA ARG A 357 17.25 9.97 8.79
C ARG A 357 16.47 10.65 7.69
N THR A 358 16.25 11.96 7.82
CA THR A 358 15.66 12.74 6.72
C THR A 358 16.65 12.84 5.56
N CYS A 359 16.15 12.90 4.33
CA CYS A 359 16.99 13.10 3.15
C CYS A 359 17.67 14.48 3.13
N ASP A 360 17.15 15.45 3.90
CA ASP A 360 17.82 16.72 4.18
C ASP A 360 19.09 16.52 5.01
N ALA A 361 19.03 15.68 6.06
CA ALA A 361 20.18 15.42 6.94
C ALA A 361 21.15 14.37 6.38
N PHE A 362 20.68 13.48 5.50
CA PHE A 362 21.48 12.39 4.93
C PHE A 362 21.19 12.19 3.42
N PRO A 363 21.58 13.16 2.57
CA PRO A 363 21.25 13.14 1.14
C PRO A 363 21.89 11.96 0.40
N GLU A 364 23.06 11.52 0.85
CA GLU A 364 23.79 10.37 0.29
C GLU A 364 23.02 9.06 0.40
N GLY A 365 22.23 8.88 1.47
CA GLY A 365 21.37 7.70 1.67
C GLY A 365 20.06 7.72 0.88
N CYS A 366 19.73 8.86 0.26
CA CYS A 366 18.54 9.04 -0.56
C CYS A 366 18.87 9.22 -2.04
N LYS A 367 20.02 8.71 -2.47
CA LYS A 367 20.35 8.61 -3.88
C LYS A 367 19.54 7.47 -4.51
N PRO A 368 19.04 7.66 -5.74
CA PRO A 368 18.27 6.63 -6.39
C PRO A 368 19.17 5.43 -6.76
N LYS A 369 18.58 4.24 -6.75
CA LYS A 369 19.20 2.99 -7.25
C LYS A 369 18.22 2.37 -8.25
N GLY A 370 18.72 1.81 -9.37
CA GLY A 370 17.88 1.22 -10.42
C GLY A 370 18.35 1.51 -11.85
N LEU A 371 17.82 0.73 -12.82
CA LEU A 371 18.21 0.80 -14.24
C LEU A 371 17.73 2.06 -14.98
N THR A 372 16.67 2.70 -14.48
CA THR A 372 16.04 3.89 -15.10
C THR A 372 16.10 5.13 -14.22
N THR A 373 16.58 4.97 -12.99
CA THR A 373 16.93 6.08 -12.14
C THR A 373 18.19 6.74 -12.70
N LEU A 374 18.00 7.87 -13.37
CA LEU A 374 19.11 8.73 -13.79
C LEU A 374 20.10 8.93 -12.64
N ASP A 375 21.37 8.72 -12.94
CA ASP A 375 22.46 9.38 -12.22
C ASP A 375 22.18 10.90 -12.21
N GLY A 376 22.02 11.49 -11.02
CA GLY A 376 22.04 12.96 -10.84
C GLY A 376 20.73 13.67 -10.46
N LEU A 377 19.61 12.98 -10.19
CA LEU A 377 18.44 13.59 -9.54
C LEU A 377 18.47 13.33 -8.02
N PRO A 378 18.77 14.33 -7.16
CA PRO A 378 18.73 14.17 -5.72
C PRO A 378 17.28 14.18 -5.23
N ALA A 379 17.09 13.74 -3.99
CA ALA A 379 15.87 13.99 -3.25
C ALA A 379 15.54 15.49 -3.18
N ILE A 380 14.24 15.83 -3.16
CA ILE A 380 13.80 17.21 -2.91
C ILE A 380 14.24 17.57 -1.49
N ARG A 381 14.96 18.68 -1.38
CA ARG A 381 15.46 19.21 -0.11
C ARG A 381 14.67 20.41 0.38
N LYS A 382 14.68 20.61 1.69
CA LYS A 382 13.98 21.66 2.43
C LYS A 382 12.48 21.61 2.17
N LEU A 383 11.82 20.49 2.41
CA LEU A 383 10.37 20.38 2.24
C LEU A 383 9.62 21.46 3.06
N PRO A 384 8.38 21.83 2.68
CA PRO A 384 7.58 22.75 3.47
C PRO A 384 7.46 22.29 4.93
N LYS A 385 7.28 23.23 5.86
CA LYS A 385 7.06 22.87 7.28
C LYS A 385 5.82 21.99 7.40
N ASN A 386 5.90 20.95 8.24
CA ASN A 386 4.83 19.98 8.49
C ASN A 386 4.34 19.28 7.19
N TYR A 387 5.25 19.05 6.25
CA TYR A 387 4.96 18.34 5.00
C TYR A 387 4.33 16.96 5.25
N PRO A 388 3.18 16.63 4.62
CA PRO A 388 2.39 15.46 5.01
C PRO A 388 2.64 14.21 4.16
N LEU A 389 3.54 14.27 3.17
CA LEU A 389 3.82 13.13 2.30
C LEU A 389 5.17 12.52 2.71
N PHE A 390 5.17 11.26 3.11
CA PHE A 390 6.35 10.58 3.62
C PHE A 390 6.74 9.45 2.69
N PHE A 391 7.81 9.64 1.93
CA PHE A 391 8.42 8.58 1.13
C PHE A 391 9.67 8.07 1.85
N PHE A 392 9.53 6.93 2.51
CA PHE A 392 10.60 6.20 3.18
C PHE A 392 11.29 5.24 2.20
N LYS A 393 12.61 5.37 2.12
CA LYS A 393 13.48 4.40 1.46
C LYS A 393 14.14 3.51 2.50
N THR A 394 14.20 2.21 2.26
CA THR A 394 14.88 1.25 3.13
C THR A 394 15.78 0.30 2.34
N ASP A 395 16.42 -0.66 3.01
CA ASP A 395 17.27 -1.70 2.42
C ASP A 395 16.97 -3.09 3.02
N ASP A 396 17.82 -4.06 2.68
CA ASP A 396 17.73 -5.44 3.13
C ASP A 396 17.84 -5.61 4.65
N THR A 397 18.29 -4.58 5.37
CA THR A 397 18.25 -4.58 6.83
C THR A 397 16.82 -4.44 7.38
N VAL A 398 15.83 -4.03 6.60
CA VAL A 398 14.43 -3.91 7.06
C VAL A 398 13.49 -4.71 6.17
N MET A 399 13.70 -4.68 4.86
CA MET A 399 12.85 -5.35 3.88
C MET A 399 13.72 -5.94 2.78
N THR A 400 13.91 -7.25 2.81
CA THR A 400 14.87 -7.99 1.96
C THR A 400 14.42 -8.13 0.50
N GLY A 401 13.16 -7.83 0.20
CA GLY A 401 12.66 -7.92 -1.17
C GLY A 401 11.21 -7.46 -1.33
N HIS A 402 10.66 -7.73 -2.52
CA HIS A 402 9.35 -7.23 -2.93
C HIS A 402 8.20 -7.69 -2.03
N ASN A 403 8.19 -8.98 -1.68
CA ASN A 403 7.13 -9.65 -0.93
C ASN A 403 7.44 -9.76 0.57
N ASP A 404 8.60 -9.27 1.01
CA ASP A 404 9.06 -9.34 2.40
C ASP A 404 8.40 -8.24 3.26
N ILE A 405 7.12 -7.97 3.01
CA ILE A 405 6.37 -6.87 3.65
C ILE A 405 5.74 -7.27 4.99
N PHE A 406 5.76 -8.56 5.32
CA PHE A 406 5.20 -9.10 6.55
C PHE A 406 6.27 -9.58 7.54
N ASN A 407 7.56 -9.37 7.27
CA ASN A 407 8.59 -9.64 8.29
C ASN A 407 8.39 -8.76 9.52
N GLN A 408 8.97 -9.14 10.65
CA GLN A 408 8.82 -8.39 11.90
C GLN A 408 9.23 -6.91 11.84
N ARG A 409 10.30 -6.57 11.10
CA ARG A 409 10.81 -5.19 11.00
C ARG A 409 9.88 -4.29 10.18
N VAL A 410 9.29 -4.81 9.09
CA VAL A 410 8.26 -4.07 8.34
C VAL A 410 6.96 -4.01 9.13
N ARG A 411 6.55 -5.11 9.78
CA ARG A 411 5.37 -5.11 10.66
C ARG A 411 5.51 -4.08 11.78
N SER A 412 6.68 -3.93 12.40
CA SER A 412 6.86 -2.92 13.45
C SER A 412 6.66 -1.50 12.92
N PHE A 413 7.11 -1.18 11.71
CA PHE A 413 6.82 0.09 11.05
C PHE A 413 5.31 0.28 10.82
N VAL A 414 4.65 -0.70 10.20
CA VAL A 414 3.21 -0.65 9.89
C VAL A 414 2.38 -0.45 11.17
N VAL A 415 2.66 -1.24 12.21
CA VAL A 415 1.94 -1.13 13.48
C VAL A 415 2.25 0.20 14.18
N THR A 416 3.46 0.74 14.04
CA THR A 416 3.79 2.08 14.57
C THR A 416 2.94 3.17 13.90
N VAL A 417 2.72 3.08 12.58
CA VAL A 417 1.84 4.01 11.85
C VAL A 417 0.39 3.91 12.34
N ILE A 418 -0.13 2.69 12.51
CA ILE A 418 -1.50 2.46 13.02
C ILE A 418 -1.62 2.97 14.45
N ASP A 419 -0.64 2.67 15.31
CA ASP A 419 -0.63 3.10 16.70
C ASP A 419 -0.57 4.63 16.84
N ASP A 420 0.24 5.32 16.02
CA ASP A 420 0.29 6.79 15.98
C ASP A 420 -1.08 7.40 15.69
N VAL A 421 -1.74 6.89 14.66
CA VAL A 421 -3.10 7.28 14.29
C VAL A 421 -4.06 7.08 15.45
N VAL A 422 -4.02 5.91 16.07
CA VAL A 422 -4.90 5.54 17.18
C VAL A 422 -4.68 6.45 18.40
N ARG A 423 -3.42 6.76 18.74
CA ARG A 423 -3.07 7.71 19.81
C ARG A 423 -3.57 9.12 19.52
N ARG A 424 -3.46 9.58 18.27
CA ARG A 424 -3.98 10.89 17.86
C ARG A 424 -5.50 10.96 17.99
N SER A 425 -6.21 9.90 17.61
CA SER A 425 -7.66 9.78 17.82
C SER A 425 -8.03 9.88 19.31
N LEU A 426 -7.34 9.17 20.21
CA LEU A 426 -7.58 9.28 21.66
C LEU A 426 -7.42 10.70 22.20
N ALA A 427 -6.35 11.37 21.80
CA ALA A 427 -6.07 12.70 22.31
C ALA A 427 -7.20 13.66 21.98
N LYS A 428 -7.78 13.54 20.77
CA LYS A 428 -8.98 14.31 20.37
C LYS A 428 -10.17 14.00 21.28
N VAL A 429 -10.47 12.71 21.51
CA VAL A 429 -11.59 12.27 22.37
C VAL A 429 -11.44 12.80 23.80
N HIS A 430 -10.29 12.55 24.45
CA HIS A 430 -10.05 13.00 25.82
C HIS A 430 -10.10 14.53 25.96
N MET A 431 -9.56 15.27 24.99
CA MET A 431 -9.62 16.74 25.02
C MET A 431 -11.05 17.26 24.87
N LYS A 432 -11.85 16.64 24.00
CA LYS A 432 -13.26 16.96 23.82
C LYS A 432 -14.08 16.69 25.08
N GLU A 433 -13.85 15.56 25.75
CA GLU A 433 -14.47 15.23 27.03
C GLU A 433 -14.05 16.19 28.15
N ALA A 434 -12.78 16.59 28.18
CA ALA A 434 -12.26 17.53 29.16
C ALA A 434 -12.65 19.00 28.90
N GLY A 435 -13.31 19.31 27.78
CA GLY A 435 -13.62 20.68 27.36
C GLY A 435 -12.38 21.52 27.08
N VAL A 436 -11.23 20.88 26.82
CA VAL A 436 -9.94 21.53 26.55
C VAL A 436 -9.76 21.67 25.03
N PRO A 437 -9.26 22.82 24.53
CA PRO A 437 -8.93 22.95 23.12
C PRO A 437 -7.97 21.85 22.68
N THR A 438 -8.28 21.20 21.55
CA THR A 438 -7.44 20.11 21.03
C THR A 438 -6.05 20.65 20.72
N ALA A 439 -5.03 20.21 21.47
CA ALA A 439 -3.65 20.55 21.15
C ALA A 439 -3.19 19.75 19.91
N ALA A 440 -2.42 20.40 19.05
CA ALA A 440 -1.80 19.80 17.88
C ALA A 440 -0.84 18.67 18.32
N GLN A 441 -1.27 17.41 18.28
CA GLN A 441 -0.33 16.30 18.37
C GLN A 441 0.30 16.06 17.00
N MET A 442 1.60 16.30 16.93
CA MET A 442 2.40 15.96 15.75
C MET A 442 2.45 14.43 15.60
N SER A 443 2.37 13.95 14.37
CA SER A 443 2.56 12.54 14.05
C SER A 443 3.99 12.11 14.36
N ILE A 444 4.14 10.91 14.91
CA ILE A 444 5.45 10.30 15.19
C ILE A 444 6.33 10.20 13.94
N LEU A 445 5.74 10.12 12.74
CA LEU A 445 6.48 10.11 11.48
C LEU A 445 7.27 11.40 11.22
N ALA A 446 6.92 12.51 11.87
CA ALA A 446 7.65 13.77 11.79
C ALA A 446 8.84 13.85 12.76
N ASP A 447 8.97 12.89 13.69
CA ASP A 447 10.08 12.80 14.65
C ASP A 447 10.83 11.47 14.46
N PRO A 448 11.97 11.50 13.76
CA PRO A 448 12.77 10.30 13.52
C PRO A 448 13.13 9.51 14.78
N LYS A 449 13.45 10.18 15.90
CA LYS A 449 13.88 9.51 17.13
C LYS A 449 12.72 8.87 17.86
N ALA A 450 11.57 9.55 17.91
CA ALA A 450 10.36 8.96 18.46
C ALA A 450 9.90 7.75 17.62
N LEU A 451 9.99 7.84 16.29
CA LEU A 451 9.66 6.75 15.39
C LEU A 451 10.55 5.52 15.62
N GLU A 452 11.88 5.69 15.69
CA GLU A 452 12.83 4.62 16.00
C GLU A 452 12.46 3.93 17.32
N GLN A 453 12.34 4.68 18.41
CA GLN A 453 12.04 4.15 19.75
C GLN A 453 10.72 3.38 19.79
N ARG A 454 9.70 3.89 19.10
CA ARG A 454 8.39 3.24 19.06
C ARG A 454 8.43 1.95 18.24
N MET A 455 9.12 1.94 17.10
CA MET A 455 9.32 0.74 16.30
C MET A 455 10.08 -0.34 17.08
N GLU A 456 11.13 0.03 17.82
CA GLU A 456 11.89 -0.90 18.68
C GLU A 456 11.00 -1.47 19.79
N SER A 457 10.21 -0.62 20.45
CA SER A 457 9.27 -1.03 21.50
C SER A 457 8.20 -1.97 20.98
N ILE A 458 7.65 -1.72 19.79
CA ILE A 458 6.66 -2.59 19.15
C ILE A 458 7.29 -3.91 18.74
N LEU A 459 8.49 -3.89 18.15
CA LEU A 459 9.20 -5.08 17.71
C LEU A 459 9.46 -6.06 18.87
N GLN A 460 9.83 -5.55 20.05
CA GLN A 460 10.04 -6.36 21.26
C GLN A 460 8.76 -7.05 21.77
N GLN A 461 7.58 -6.56 21.37
CA GLN A 461 6.28 -7.11 21.75
C GLN A 461 5.72 -8.08 20.73
N MET A 462 6.30 -8.13 19.53
CA MET A 462 5.89 -9.05 18.49
C MET A 462 6.43 -10.44 18.76
N PRO A 463 5.63 -11.50 18.54
CA PRO A 463 6.16 -12.86 18.58
C PRO A 463 7.27 -13.01 17.53
N PRO A 464 8.37 -13.74 17.82
CA PRO A 464 9.42 -14.03 16.85
C PRO A 464 8.81 -14.56 15.55
N ASP A 465 9.40 -14.20 14.40
CA ASP A 465 9.03 -14.86 13.14
C ASP A 465 9.27 -16.36 13.35
N SER A 466 8.19 -17.15 13.30
CA SER A 466 8.30 -18.60 13.25
C SER A 466 9.12 -18.91 12.00
N GLY A 467 10.36 -19.35 12.19
CA GLY A 467 11.26 -19.71 11.10
C GLY A 467 10.53 -20.61 10.09
N ALA A 468 10.78 -20.33 8.80
CA ALA A 468 10.19 -20.99 7.65
C ALA A 468 10.15 -22.52 7.74
#